data_AF-A0A8K0DPC1-F1
#
_entry.id   AF-A0A8K0DPC1-F1
#
_cell.length_a   1.000
_cell.length_b   1.000
_cell.length_c   1.000
_cell.angle_alpha   90.00
_cell.angle_beta   90.00
_cell.angle_gamma   90.00
#
_symmetry.space_group_name_H-M   'P 1'
#
loop_
_entity.id
_entity.type
_entity.pdbx_description
1 polymer ?
#
loop_
_entity_poly.entity_id
_entity_poly.type
_entity_poly.pdbx_seq_one_letter_code
_entity_poly.pdbx_strand_id
1 'polypeptide(L)'
;MMEQFKKTVVGFADTLTIFKNFLTKRQEQKQSFKVEDLARDFLGPEFTEGLHNAAQDIKILSTLIDKINVPNDKIISMAKSTPFILADRALKKYFKGAVTLVIASKIALGRINLTTLKKAFQLGGYDSVKMLLAENINNKPRVTKNEKTIKAIVDRLGEREKKK
;
A
#
# COMPACT_ATOMS: atom_id res chain seq x y z
N MET A 1 -5.83 -21.83 1.98
CA MET A 1 -4.58 -21.10 1.68
C MET A 1 -4.61 -19.63 2.12
N MET A 2 -5.54 -18.78 1.63
CA MET A 2 -5.53 -17.34 1.96
C MET A 2 -5.83 -17.01 3.44
N GLU A 3 -6.74 -17.72 4.10
CA GLU A 3 -7.04 -17.48 5.52
C GLU A 3 -5.89 -17.89 6.45
N GLN A 4 -5.19 -18.98 6.10
CA GLN A 4 -3.98 -19.38 6.84
C GLN A 4 -2.85 -18.36 6.65
N PHE A 5 -2.66 -17.87 5.42
CA PHE A 5 -1.69 -16.80 5.13
C PHE A 5 -1.94 -15.55 5.97
N LYS A 6 -3.21 -15.11 6.08
CA LYS A 6 -3.59 -13.94 6.90
C LYS A 6 -3.37 -14.13 8.41
N LYS A 7 -3.33 -15.37 8.89
CA LYS A 7 -3.03 -15.67 10.30
C LYS A 7 -1.53 -15.58 10.62
N THR A 8 -0.67 -15.82 9.63
CA THR A 8 0.79 -15.83 9.80
C THR A 8 1.42 -14.49 9.40
N VAL A 9 0.98 -13.89 8.30
CA VAL A 9 1.56 -12.66 7.75
C VAL A 9 0.67 -11.47 8.09
N VAL A 10 1.07 -10.71 9.10
CA VAL A 10 0.31 -9.56 9.63
C VAL A 10 0.45 -8.31 8.76
N GLY A 11 1.55 -8.18 8.02
CA GLY A 11 1.82 -7.04 7.16
C GLY A 11 3.12 -7.19 6.37
N PHE A 12 3.41 -6.17 5.58
CA PHE A 12 4.57 -6.12 4.70
C PHE A 12 5.20 -4.73 4.78
N ALA A 13 6.52 -4.69 4.91
CA ALA A 13 7.29 -3.46 4.85
C ALA A 13 8.02 -3.38 3.51
N ASP A 14 8.07 -2.17 2.95
CA ASP A 14 8.82 -1.89 1.73
C ASP A 14 10.22 -1.39 2.10
N THR A 15 11.23 -2.25 1.88
CA THR A 15 12.62 -1.96 2.24
C THR A 15 13.18 -0.76 1.50
N LEU A 16 12.71 -0.44 0.29
CA LEU A 16 13.13 0.78 -0.41
C LEU A 16 12.73 2.03 0.36
N THR A 17 11.49 2.06 0.85
CA THR A 17 10.97 3.18 1.65
C THR A 17 11.72 3.27 2.99
N ILE A 18 12.03 2.13 3.61
CA ILE A 18 12.85 2.06 4.82
C ILE A 18 14.25 2.63 4.57
N PHE A 19 14.97 2.15 3.56
CA PHE A 19 16.33 2.59 3.28
C PHE A 19 16.40 4.07 2.96
N LYS A 20 15.42 4.64 2.25
CA LYS A 20 15.36 6.09 2.04
C LYS A 20 15.26 6.90 3.35
N ASN A 21 14.49 6.41 4.32
CA ASN A 21 14.36 7.07 5.62
C ASN A 21 15.63 6.97 6.48
N PHE A 22 16.40 5.89 6.36
CA PHE A 22 17.61 5.66 7.18
C PHE A 22 18.90 6.17 6.52
N LEU A 23 18.94 6.19 5.18
CA LEU A 23 20.08 6.65 4.40
C LEU A 23 19.79 8.03 3.80
N THR A 24 19.44 9.00 4.65
CA THR A 24 19.04 10.36 4.22
C THR A 24 20.13 11.05 3.39
N LYS A 25 21.40 10.91 3.79
CA LYS A 25 22.56 11.44 3.01
C LYS A 25 22.60 10.87 1.58
N ARG A 26 22.35 9.57 1.43
CA ARG A 26 22.28 8.89 0.12
C ARG A 26 21.15 9.47 -0.73
N GLN A 27 20.00 9.74 -0.10
CA GLN A 27 18.84 10.37 -0.75
C GLN A 27 19.12 11.82 -1.18
N GLU A 28 19.76 12.61 -0.32
CA GLU A 28 20.19 13.99 -0.61
C GLU A 28 21.16 14.04 -1.79
N GLN A 29 22.09 13.08 -1.84
CA GLN A 29 23.06 12.92 -2.92
C GLN A 29 22.47 12.27 -4.18
N LYS A 30 21.16 11.97 -4.21
CA LYS A 30 20.46 11.32 -5.34
C LYS A 30 21.11 10.01 -5.79
N GLN A 31 21.76 9.29 -4.86
CA GLN A 31 22.36 8.00 -5.15
C GLN A 31 21.28 6.91 -5.30
N SER A 32 21.62 5.85 -6.03
CA SER A 32 20.68 4.77 -6.35
C SER A 32 20.35 3.90 -5.14
N PHE A 33 19.10 3.43 -5.05
CA PHE A 33 18.63 2.50 -4.03
C PHE A 33 18.28 1.12 -4.63
N LYS A 34 18.82 0.79 -5.81
CA LYS A 34 18.73 -0.59 -6.31
C LYS A 34 19.45 -1.52 -5.34
N VAL A 35 18.94 -2.73 -5.17
CA VAL A 35 19.54 -3.74 -4.28
C VAL A 35 21.00 -3.99 -4.66
N GLU A 36 21.31 -4.02 -5.96
CA GLU A 36 22.69 -4.15 -6.47
C GLU A 36 23.62 -3.04 -5.97
N ASP A 37 23.21 -1.77 -6.12
CA ASP A 37 24.03 -0.64 -5.69
C ASP A 37 24.18 -0.59 -4.16
N LEU A 38 23.12 -0.95 -3.43
CA LEU A 38 23.20 -1.06 -1.96
C LEU A 38 24.10 -2.22 -1.53
N ALA A 39 24.02 -3.38 -2.16
CA ALA A 39 24.88 -4.51 -1.87
C ALA A 39 26.34 -4.15 -2.13
N ARG A 40 26.64 -3.55 -3.28
CA ARG A 40 28.00 -3.11 -3.64
C ARG A 40 28.56 -2.12 -2.61
N ASP A 41 27.78 -1.12 -2.21
CA ASP A 41 28.26 -0.04 -1.36
C ASP A 41 28.35 -0.42 0.13
N PHE A 42 27.50 -1.32 0.62
CA PHE A 42 27.42 -1.67 2.05
C PHE A 42 27.98 -3.05 2.40
N LEU A 43 27.95 -4.00 1.46
CA LEU A 43 28.37 -5.38 1.69
C LEU A 43 29.65 -5.76 0.92
N GLY A 44 29.87 -5.16 -0.25
CA GLY A 44 31.00 -5.43 -1.13
C GLY A 44 30.56 -5.91 -2.53
N PRO A 45 31.42 -5.79 -3.56
CA PRO A 45 31.10 -6.18 -4.93
C PRO A 45 30.76 -7.67 -5.10
N GLU A 46 31.34 -8.56 -4.30
CA GLU A 46 31.09 -9.99 -4.30
C GLU A 46 29.62 -10.35 -3.99
N PHE A 47 28.90 -9.48 -3.26
CA PHE A 47 27.48 -9.66 -2.98
C PHE A 47 26.58 -9.30 -4.15
N THR A 48 27.14 -8.81 -5.27
CA THR A 48 26.37 -8.56 -6.49
C THR A 48 26.29 -9.80 -7.40
N GLU A 49 27.16 -10.78 -7.16
CA GLU A 49 27.14 -12.05 -7.88
C GLU A 49 25.92 -12.88 -7.47
N GLY A 50 25.07 -13.24 -8.44
CA GLY A 50 23.87 -14.04 -8.20
C GLY A 50 22.60 -13.26 -7.83
N LEU A 51 22.62 -11.92 -7.95
CA LEU A 51 21.38 -11.14 -8.03
C LEU A 51 20.51 -11.63 -9.19
N HIS A 52 19.19 -11.42 -9.09
CA HIS A 52 18.16 -12.02 -9.95
C HIS A 52 17.81 -13.48 -9.62
N ASN A 53 18.41 -14.05 -8.58
CA ASN A 53 17.92 -15.25 -7.91
C ASN A 53 17.13 -14.85 -6.65
N ALA A 54 15.85 -15.20 -6.58
CA ALA A 54 14.97 -14.76 -5.48
C ALA A 54 15.48 -15.15 -4.08
N ALA A 55 16.10 -16.33 -3.91
CA ALA A 55 16.63 -16.74 -2.62
C ALA A 55 17.86 -15.91 -2.22
N GLN A 56 18.71 -15.61 -3.20
CA GLN A 56 19.86 -14.74 -3.00
C GLN A 56 19.45 -13.29 -2.74
N ASP A 57 18.48 -12.78 -3.50
CA ASP A 57 17.93 -11.44 -3.33
C ASP A 57 17.38 -11.26 -1.90
N ILE A 58 16.67 -12.26 -1.35
CA ILE A 58 16.16 -12.24 0.03
C ILE A 58 17.31 -12.20 1.05
N LYS A 59 18.34 -13.04 0.87
CA LYS A 59 19.50 -13.06 1.76
C LYS A 59 20.21 -11.71 1.78
N ILE A 60 20.47 -11.14 0.60
CA ILE A 60 21.11 -9.82 0.46
C ILE A 60 20.25 -8.75 1.14
N LEU A 61 18.92 -8.76 0.93
CA LEU A 61 18.02 -7.79 1.54
C LEU A 61 18.03 -7.87 3.08
N SER A 62 18.08 -9.09 3.63
CA SER A 62 18.19 -9.31 5.08
C SER A 62 19.52 -8.80 5.62
N THR A 63 20.64 -9.16 4.97
CA THR A 63 21.97 -8.69 5.38
C THR A 63 22.09 -7.17 5.27
N LEU A 64 21.45 -6.54 4.27
CA LEU A 64 21.41 -5.08 4.16
C LEU A 64 20.65 -4.43 5.32
N ILE A 65 19.51 -4.99 5.73
CA ILE A 65 18.75 -4.52 6.90
C ILE A 65 19.64 -4.55 8.15
N ASP A 66 20.36 -5.65 8.36
CA ASP A 66 21.25 -5.82 9.51
C ASP A 66 22.45 -4.86 9.43
N LYS A 67 23.08 -4.73 8.25
CA LYS A 67 24.25 -3.88 8.03
C LYS A 67 23.93 -2.39 8.18
N ILE A 68 22.75 -1.96 7.71
CA ILE A 68 22.25 -0.58 7.87
C ILE A 68 21.72 -0.36 9.31
N ASN A 69 21.59 -1.42 10.09
CA ASN A 69 21.13 -1.41 11.47
C ASN A 69 19.72 -0.80 11.60
N VAL A 70 18.80 -1.25 10.74
CA VAL A 70 17.40 -0.81 10.79
C VAL A 70 16.69 -1.51 11.97
N PRO A 71 16.16 -0.76 12.96
CA PRO A 71 15.46 -1.35 14.10
C PRO A 71 14.15 -2.05 13.71
N ASN A 72 13.85 -3.17 14.37
CA ASN A 72 12.64 -3.95 14.13
C ASN A 72 11.34 -3.16 14.37
N ASP A 73 11.30 -2.32 15.40
CA ASP A 73 10.14 -1.45 15.69
C ASP A 73 9.88 -0.48 14.53
N LYS A 74 10.93 -0.02 13.85
CA LYS A 74 10.83 0.86 12.69
C LYS A 74 10.30 0.12 11.46
N ILE A 75 10.78 -1.10 11.22
CA ILE A 75 10.23 -1.98 10.17
C ILE A 75 8.73 -2.20 10.41
N ILE A 76 8.34 -2.54 11.64
CA ILE A 76 6.94 -2.76 12.02
C ILE A 76 6.11 -1.49 11.84
N SER A 77 6.60 -0.33 12.30
CA SER A 77 5.88 0.94 12.20
C SER A 77 5.63 1.40 10.76
N MET A 78 6.52 0.99 9.84
CA MET A 78 6.43 1.30 8.41
C MET A 78 5.72 0.22 7.60
N ALA A 79 5.36 -0.90 8.22
CA ALA A 79 4.66 -1.99 7.56
C ALA A 79 3.20 -1.62 7.27
N LYS A 80 2.73 -2.06 6.11
CA LYS A 80 1.33 -2.01 5.72
C LYS A 80 0.67 -3.33 6.09
N SER A 81 -0.45 -3.30 6.78
CA SER A 81 -1.14 -4.51 7.20
C SER A 81 -1.66 -5.32 6.00
N THR A 82 -1.71 -6.64 6.15
CA THR A 82 -2.25 -7.53 5.11
C THR A 82 -3.69 -7.17 4.74
N PRO A 83 -4.61 -6.88 5.68
CA PRO A 83 -5.95 -6.41 5.34
C PRO A 83 -5.96 -5.13 4.49
N PHE A 84 -5.07 -4.17 4.80
CA PHE A 84 -4.94 -2.94 4.03
C PHE A 84 -4.48 -3.23 2.59
N ILE A 85 -3.43 -4.05 2.40
CA ILE A 85 -2.89 -4.36 1.06
C ILE A 85 -3.93 -5.07 0.19
N LEU A 86 -4.67 -6.01 0.77
CA LEU A 86 -5.74 -6.72 0.07
C LEU A 86 -6.87 -5.77 -0.33
N ALA A 87 -7.28 -4.87 0.58
CA ALA A 87 -8.31 -3.87 0.29
C ALA A 87 -7.84 -2.89 -0.81
N ASP A 88 -6.63 -2.34 -0.69
CA ASP A 88 -6.02 -1.43 -1.65
C ASP A 88 -5.96 -2.04 -3.06
N ARG A 89 -5.45 -3.27 -3.18
CA ARG A 89 -5.38 -3.99 -4.46
C ARG A 89 -6.78 -4.24 -5.05
N ALA A 90 -7.73 -4.66 -4.22
CA ALA A 90 -9.10 -4.92 -4.67
C ALA A 90 -9.78 -3.63 -5.17
N LEU A 91 -9.64 -2.52 -4.43
CA LEU A 91 -10.21 -1.22 -4.76
C LEU A 91 -9.59 -0.64 -6.04
N LYS A 92 -8.26 -0.68 -6.18
CA LYS A 92 -7.56 -0.24 -7.41
C LYS A 92 -8.02 -1.01 -8.63
N LYS A 93 -8.20 -2.33 -8.50
CA LYS A 93 -8.73 -3.17 -9.59
C LYS A 93 -10.18 -2.82 -9.90
N TYR A 94 -11.02 -2.67 -8.88
CA TYR A 94 -12.46 -2.43 -9.05
C TYR A 94 -12.75 -1.06 -9.70
N PHE A 95 -12.06 -0.02 -9.24
CA PHE A 95 -12.28 1.36 -9.68
C PHE A 95 -11.31 1.81 -10.79
N LYS A 96 -10.58 0.88 -11.42
CA LYS A 96 -9.69 1.18 -12.55
C LYS A 96 -10.46 1.97 -13.62
N GLY A 97 -9.92 3.11 -14.03
CA GLY A 97 -10.52 4.01 -15.01
C GLY A 97 -11.70 4.86 -14.53
N ALA A 98 -12.23 4.62 -13.32
CA ALA A 98 -13.27 5.47 -12.73
C ALA A 98 -12.69 6.54 -11.79
N VAL A 99 -11.66 6.17 -11.02
CA VAL A 99 -10.93 7.11 -10.14
C VAL A 99 -9.43 6.88 -10.24
N THR A 100 -8.66 7.85 -9.74
CA THR A 100 -7.19 7.71 -9.67
C THR A 100 -6.79 6.63 -8.67
N LEU A 101 -5.61 6.03 -8.87
CA LEU A 101 -5.04 5.04 -7.93
C LEU A 101 -4.86 5.62 -6.52
N VAL A 102 -4.62 6.93 -6.42
CA VAL A 102 -4.51 7.64 -5.14
C VAL A 102 -5.84 7.63 -4.39
N ILE A 103 -6.97 7.90 -5.06
CA ILE A 103 -8.29 7.85 -4.43
C ILE A 103 -8.60 6.43 -3.95
N ALA A 104 -8.35 5.41 -4.77
CA ALA A 104 -8.53 4.02 -4.37
C ALA A 104 -7.69 3.65 -3.12
N SER A 105 -6.44 4.15 -3.06
CA SER A 105 -5.56 3.95 -1.90
C SER A 105 -6.05 4.68 -0.67
N LYS A 106 -6.57 5.91 -0.81
CA LYS A 106 -7.16 6.68 0.29
C LYS A 106 -8.38 6.00 0.90
N ILE A 107 -9.21 5.35 0.08
CA ILE A 107 -10.35 4.54 0.57
C ILE A 107 -9.83 3.42 1.48
N ALA A 108 -8.83 2.66 1.03
CA ALA A 108 -8.22 1.59 1.83
C ALA A 108 -7.59 2.15 3.12
N LEU A 109 -6.91 3.29 3.04
CA LEU A 109 -6.28 3.96 4.20
C LEU A 109 -7.32 4.39 5.24
N GLY A 110 -8.49 4.83 4.78
CA GLY A 110 -9.66 5.12 5.61
C GLY A 110 -10.30 3.86 6.23
N ARG A 111 -9.67 2.69 6.13
CA ARG A 111 -10.16 1.38 6.57
C ARG A 111 -11.49 0.97 5.93
N ILE A 112 -11.73 1.44 4.71
CA ILE A 112 -12.91 1.10 3.92
C ILE A 112 -12.49 0.06 2.88
N ASN A 113 -13.20 -1.06 2.81
CA ASN A 113 -13.02 -2.07 1.76
C ASN A 113 -14.23 -2.07 0.81
N LEU A 114 -14.13 -2.86 -0.27
CA LEU A 114 -15.18 -2.92 -1.29
C LEU A 114 -16.52 -3.40 -0.73
N THR A 115 -16.52 -4.31 0.24
CA THR A 115 -17.74 -4.81 0.88
C THR A 115 -18.43 -3.69 1.64
N THR A 116 -17.69 -2.87 2.40
CA THR A 116 -18.23 -1.71 3.11
C THR A 116 -18.83 -0.69 2.14
N LEU A 117 -18.15 -0.39 1.03
CA LEU A 117 -18.66 0.53 0.01
C LEU A 117 -19.96 0.03 -0.64
N LYS A 118 -20.02 -1.25 -1.00
CA LYS A 118 -21.22 -1.85 -1.58
C LYS A 118 -22.40 -1.81 -0.62
N LYS A 119 -22.17 -2.14 0.66
CA LYS A 119 -23.21 -2.03 1.70
C LYS A 119 -23.71 -0.60 1.85
N ALA A 120 -22.82 0.40 1.87
CA ALA A 120 -23.21 1.80 1.93
C ALA A 120 -24.06 2.20 0.71
N PHE A 121 -23.65 1.79 -0.49
CA PHE A 121 -24.40 2.04 -1.72
C PHE A 121 -25.78 1.38 -1.71
N GLN A 122 -25.89 0.13 -1.26
CA GLN A 122 -27.17 -0.57 -1.15
C GLN A 122 -28.10 0.08 -0.11
N LEU A 123 -27.55 0.67 0.95
CA LEU A 123 -28.34 1.27 2.02
C LEU A 123 -28.99 2.61 1.62
N GLY A 124 -28.29 3.45 0.85
CA GLY A 124 -28.79 4.78 0.52
C GLY A 124 -28.12 5.43 -0.68
N GLY A 125 -27.58 4.63 -1.60
CA GLY A 125 -27.01 5.09 -2.86
C GLY A 125 -25.90 6.12 -2.67
N TYR A 126 -26.09 7.28 -3.30
CA TYR A 126 -25.12 8.37 -3.30
C TYR A 126 -24.86 8.93 -1.90
N ASP A 127 -25.91 9.22 -1.13
CA ASP A 127 -25.80 9.94 0.13
C ASP A 127 -25.07 9.12 1.20
N SER A 128 -25.36 7.82 1.29
CA SER A 128 -24.66 6.91 2.19
C SER A 128 -23.18 6.74 1.83
N VAL A 129 -22.84 6.67 0.54
CA VAL A 129 -21.44 6.61 0.09
C VAL A 129 -20.74 7.94 0.35
N LYS A 130 -21.40 9.07 0.09
CA LYS A 130 -20.89 10.41 0.39
C LYS A 130 -20.60 10.55 1.87
N MET A 131 -21.56 10.22 2.73
CA MET A 131 -21.39 10.28 4.18
C MET A 131 -20.17 9.47 4.64
N LEU A 132 -20.02 8.24 4.15
CA LEU A 132 -18.89 7.38 4.48
C LEU A 132 -17.53 7.95 4.03
N LEU A 133 -17.45 8.59 2.85
CA LEU A 133 -16.19 9.08 2.27
C LEU A 133 -15.82 10.49 2.71
N ALA A 134 -16.82 11.32 2.99
CA ALA A 134 -16.70 12.74 3.32
C ALA A 134 -16.69 13.01 4.83
N GLU A 135 -17.00 12.01 5.66
CA GLU A 135 -16.86 12.05 7.13
C GLU A 135 -15.51 12.66 7.51
N ASN A 136 -15.50 13.58 8.47
CA ASN A 136 -14.25 14.17 8.95
C ASN A 136 -13.63 13.27 10.03
N ILE A 137 -12.39 12.83 9.82
CA ILE A 137 -11.55 12.21 10.84
C ILE A 137 -10.38 13.16 11.11
N ASN A 138 -10.20 13.59 12.35
CA ASN A 138 -9.17 14.56 12.75
C ASN A 138 -9.21 15.85 11.89
N ASN A 139 -10.40 16.43 11.73
CA ASN A 139 -10.67 17.64 10.94
C ASN A 139 -10.34 17.55 9.43
N LYS A 140 -10.03 16.35 8.91
CA LYS A 140 -9.82 16.12 7.48
C LYS A 140 -10.84 15.13 6.93
N PRO A 141 -11.28 15.25 5.67
CA PRO A 141 -12.12 14.22 5.05
C PRO A 141 -11.43 12.87 5.13
N ARG A 142 -12.18 11.84 5.55
CA ARG A 142 -11.73 10.46 5.67
C ARG A 142 -11.13 9.95 4.37
N VAL A 143 -11.76 10.30 3.24
CA VAL A 143 -11.23 10.04 1.89
C VAL A 143 -11.24 11.32 1.05
N THR A 144 -12.41 11.91 0.84
CA THR A 144 -12.59 13.06 -0.05
C THR A 144 -13.97 13.71 0.13
N LYS A 145 -14.06 15.01 -0.11
CA LYS A 145 -15.32 15.77 -0.27
C LYS A 145 -15.60 16.13 -1.73
N ASN A 146 -14.77 15.68 -2.67
CA ASN A 146 -14.93 16.01 -4.08
C ASN A 146 -16.12 15.24 -4.68
N GLU A 147 -17.22 15.94 -4.94
CA GLU A 147 -18.47 15.37 -5.45
C GLU A 147 -18.28 14.60 -6.76
N LYS A 148 -17.44 15.09 -7.70
CA LYS A 148 -17.16 14.38 -8.96
C LYS A 148 -16.53 13.01 -8.72
N THR A 149 -15.61 12.92 -7.76
CA THR A 149 -14.97 11.66 -7.37
C THR A 149 -15.97 10.72 -6.71
N ILE A 150 -16.82 11.23 -5.81
CA ILE A 150 -17.85 10.43 -5.14
C ILE A 150 -18.86 9.89 -6.15
N LYS A 151 -19.32 10.74 -7.08
CA LYS A 151 -20.20 10.32 -8.17
C LYS A 151 -19.58 9.20 -9.01
N ALA A 152 -18.32 9.34 -9.42
CA ALA A 152 -17.63 8.29 -10.19
C ALA A 152 -17.53 6.95 -9.44
N ILE A 153 -17.38 6.98 -8.11
CA ILE A 153 -17.40 5.77 -7.26
C ILE A 153 -18.79 5.14 -7.28
N VAL A 154 -19.83 5.95 -7.04
CA VAL A 154 -21.23 5.51 -6.99
C VAL A 154 -21.68 4.93 -8.34
N ASP A 155 -21.38 5.62 -9.44
CA ASP A 155 -21.69 5.16 -10.80
C ASP A 155 -21.04 3.79 -11.07
N ARG A 156 -19.74 3.64 -10.73
CA ARG A 156 -19.02 2.37 -10.90
C ARG A 156 -19.57 1.24 -10.02
N LEU A 157 -20.10 1.55 -8.83
CA LEU A 157 -20.77 0.56 -7.99
C LEU A 157 -22.07 0.09 -8.68
N GLY A 158 -22.89 1.00 -9.18
CA GLY A 158 -24.14 0.69 -9.87
C GLY A 158 -23.96 -0.09 -11.19
N GLU A 159 -22.97 0.28 -12.01
CA GLU A 159 -22.66 -0.41 -13.28
C GLU A 159 -22.38 -1.91 -13.11
N ARG A 160 -21.76 -2.28 -11.98
CA ARG A 160 -21.30 -3.65 -11.71
C ARG A 160 -22.28 -4.48 -10.91
N GLU A 161 -23.28 -3.86 -10.28
CA GLU A 161 -24.41 -4.59 -9.69
C GLU A 161 -25.44 -5.00 -10.76
N LYS A 162 -25.64 -4.18 -11.79
CA LYS A 162 -26.52 -4.52 -12.93
C LYS A 162 -26.00 -5.66 -13.84
N LYS A 163 -24.75 -6.09 -13.65
CA LYS A 163 -24.10 -7.16 -14.44
C LYS A 163 -24.03 -8.50 -13.69
N LYS A 164 -24.68 -8.61 -12.53
CA LYS A 164 -24.86 -9.83 -11.76
C LYS A 164 -26.30 -10.27 -11.83
#